data_AF-A0A7S2TVA7-F1
#
_entry.id   AF-A0A7S2TVA7-F1
#
_cell.length_a   1.000
_cell.length_b   1.000
_cell.length_c   1.000
_cell.angle_alpha   90.00
_cell.angle_beta   90.00
_cell.angle_gamma   90.00
#
_symmetry.space_group_name_H-M   'P 1'
#
loop_
_entity.id
_entity.type
_entity.pdbx_description
1 polymer ?
#
loop_
_entity_poly.entity_id
_entity_poly.type
_entity_poly.pdbx_seq_one_letter_code
_entity_poly.pdbx_strand_id
1 'polypeptide(L)'
;YFFKLSEWTEPLLDFYEKNPDFIQPPGKRNEVVNFVKQGLQDLSISRTTFDWGVPVPSDETGKHVMYVWIDALTNYLTAAGYPGEDMPYWPPSMHVMGKDILRFHTVYWPALLMAAGIETPKSVFAHGWWMRDGQKMSKSIGNVINPRDLLETYGIDQTRYFLASSVSFGDD
;
A
#
# COMPACT_ATOMS: atom_id res chain seq x y z
N TYR A 1 -3.50 2.50 -21.50
CA TYR A 1 -2.68 3.54 -20.85
C TYR A 1 -1.60 2.91 -19.99
N PHE A 2 -0.38 3.45 -20.08
CA PHE A 2 0.77 3.03 -19.27
C PHE A 2 1.33 4.23 -18.52
N PHE A 3 1.72 4.01 -17.27
CA PHE A 3 2.58 4.90 -16.52
C PHE A 3 4.03 4.46 -16.73
N LYS A 4 4.90 5.41 -17.05
CA LYS A 4 6.33 5.21 -17.36
C LYS A 4 7.15 4.89 -16.11
N LEU A 5 6.75 3.86 -15.37
CA LEU A 5 7.38 3.46 -14.11
C LEU A 5 8.86 3.09 -14.29
N SER A 6 9.27 2.66 -15.48
CA SER A 6 10.67 2.38 -15.80
C SER A 6 11.60 3.59 -15.55
N GLU A 7 11.12 4.82 -15.78
CA GLU A 7 11.86 6.07 -15.53
C GLU A 7 12.03 6.39 -14.03
N TRP A 8 11.34 5.66 -13.14
CA TRP A 8 11.32 5.92 -11.69
C TRP A 8 12.31 5.09 -10.88
N THR A 9 13.12 4.25 -11.52
CA THR A 9 14.11 3.41 -10.83
C THR A 9 15.09 4.26 -10.01
N GLU A 10 15.83 5.17 -10.65
CA GLU A 10 16.81 6.04 -9.96
C GLU A 10 16.17 7.04 -9.00
N PRO A 11 15.09 7.77 -9.37
CA PRO A 11 14.41 8.68 -8.44
C PRO A 11 13.94 7.99 -7.15
N LEU A 12 13.41 6.76 -7.23
CA LEU A 12 12.99 6.02 -6.05
C LEU A 12 14.18 5.58 -5.21
N LEU A 13 15.28 5.12 -5.82
CA LEU A 13 16.48 4.72 -5.07
C LEU A 13 17.09 5.89 -4.29
N ASP A 14 17.22 7.05 -4.93
CA ASP A 14 17.67 8.30 -4.29
C ASP A 14 16.71 8.73 -3.16
N PHE A 15 15.40 8.60 -3.39
CA PHE A 15 14.40 8.87 -2.36
C PHE A 15 14.56 7.96 -1.14
N TYR A 16 14.76 6.65 -1.32
CA TYR A 16 14.96 5.72 -0.20
C TYR A 16 16.29 5.94 0.53
N GLU A 17 17.32 6.44 -0.16
CA GLU A 17 18.61 6.78 0.45
C GLU A 17 18.48 8.01 1.35
N LYS A 18 17.81 9.06 0.87
CA LYS A 18 17.55 10.29 1.62
C LYS A 18 16.57 10.11 2.77
N ASN A 19 15.70 9.10 2.69
CA ASN A 19 14.66 8.81 3.68
C ASN A 19 14.81 7.37 4.21
N PRO A 20 15.82 7.09 5.05
CA PRO A 20 16.12 5.73 5.50
C PRO A 20 14.95 5.06 6.25
N ASP A 21 14.12 5.86 6.93
CA ASP A 21 12.96 5.40 7.71
C ASP A 21 11.65 5.36 6.91
N PHE A 22 11.68 5.64 5.60
CA PHE A 22 10.49 5.61 4.75
C PHE A 22 9.85 4.22 4.69
N ILE A 23 10.64 3.14 4.73
CA ILE A 23 10.12 1.75 4.70
C ILE A 23 10.54 1.04 5.98
N GLN A 24 9.56 0.58 6.72
CA GLN A 24 9.73 -0.16 7.96
C GLN A 24 8.98 -1.49 7.89
N PRO A 25 9.53 -2.56 8.47
CA PRO A 25 10.83 -2.67 9.13
C PRO A 25 12.02 -2.72 8.14
N PRO A 26 13.29 -2.64 8.62
CA PRO A 26 14.48 -2.62 7.76
C PRO A 26 14.60 -3.81 6.79
N GLY A 27 14.13 -5.00 7.19
CA GLY A 27 14.07 -6.16 6.30
C GLY A 27 13.23 -5.90 5.04
N LYS A 28 12.05 -5.30 5.21
CA LYS A 28 11.15 -4.93 4.10
C LYS A 28 11.71 -3.81 3.24
N ARG A 29 12.44 -2.85 3.83
CA ARG A 29 13.21 -1.86 3.07
C ARG A 29 14.19 -2.53 2.12
N ASN A 30 14.98 -3.49 2.61
CA ASN A 30 15.98 -4.19 1.80
C ASN A 30 15.34 -4.97 0.66
N GLU A 31 14.21 -5.66 0.92
CA GLU A 31 13.44 -6.34 -0.12
C GLU A 31 12.99 -5.38 -1.23
N VAL A 32 12.40 -4.23 -0.87
CA VAL A 32 11.93 -3.23 -1.84
C VAL A 32 13.10 -2.61 -2.61
N VAL A 33 14.16 -2.19 -1.92
CA VAL A 33 15.34 -1.58 -2.57
C VAL A 33 15.97 -2.57 -3.55
N ASN A 34 16.13 -3.84 -3.17
CA ASN A 34 16.68 -4.86 -4.06
C ASN A 34 15.77 -5.15 -5.26
N PHE A 35 14.45 -5.11 -5.08
CA PHE A 35 13.50 -5.22 -6.19
C PHE A 35 13.64 -4.05 -7.16
N VAL A 36 13.69 -2.81 -6.68
CA VAL A 36 13.83 -1.61 -7.54
C VAL A 36 15.16 -1.61 -8.28
N LYS A 37 16.26 -2.05 -7.64
CA LYS A 37 17.58 -2.19 -8.28
C LYS A 37 17.61 -3.17 -9.47
N GLN A 38 16.65 -4.07 -9.58
CA GLN A 38 16.54 -4.97 -10.74
C GLN A 38 16.01 -4.26 -11.99
N GLY A 39 15.54 -3.01 -11.85
CA GLY A 39 14.92 -2.22 -12.91
C GLY A 39 13.39 -2.37 -12.93
N LEU A 40 12.70 -1.26 -13.09
CA LEU A 40 11.24 -1.22 -13.17
C LEU A 40 10.75 -1.30 -14.62
N GLN A 41 9.57 -1.88 -14.81
CA GLN A 41 8.86 -1.93 -16.09
C GLN A 41 7.65 -1.01 -16.04
N ASP A 42 7.21 -0.51 -17.19
CA ASP A 42 6.05 0.35 -17.28
C ASP A 42 4.78 -0.33 -16.76
N LEU A 43 4.00 0.44 -16.00
CA LEU A 43 2.83 -0.05 -15.31
C LEU A 43 1.58 0.20 -16.16
N SER A 44 0.82 -0.86 -16.48
CA SER A 44 -0.49 -0.69 -17.12
C SER A 44 -1.52 -0.14 -16.12
N ILE A 45 -1.95 1.10 -16.35
CA ILE A 45 -2.84 1.87 -15.46
C ILE A 45 -4.30 1.91 -15.90
N SER A 46 -4.68 1.12 -16.91
CA SER A 46 -6.07 1.01 -17.38
C SER A 46 -6.45 -0.42 -17.78
N ARG A 47 -7.75 -0.74 -17.83
CA ARG A 47 -8.30 -1.99 -18.36
C ARG A 47 -9.46 -1.69 -19.33
N THR A 48 -9.72 -2.60 -20.27
CA THR A 48 -10.81 -2.50 -21.26
C THR A 48 -11.76 -3.70 -21.24
N THR A 49 -11.45 -4.72 -20.45
CA THR A 49 -12.17 -6.00 -20.42
C THR A 49 -13.45 -5.95 -19.59
N PHE A 50 -13.69 -4.86 -18.86
CA PHE A 50 -14.85 -4.61 -18.01
C PHE A 50 -15.02 -3.11 -17.82
N ASP A 51 -16.21 -2.70 -17.39
CA ASP A 51 -16.65 -1.31 -17.22
C ASP A 51 -16.83 -0.90 -15.74
N TRP A 52 -16.73 -1.84 -14.79
CA TRP A 52 -16.78 -1.55 -13.36
C TRP A 52 -15.46 -0.93 -12.85
N GLY A 53 -15.39 0.40 -12.87
CA GLY A 53 -14.28 1.19 -12.33
C GLY A 53 -14.41 2.67 -12.66
N VAL A 54 -13.46 3.48 -12.21
CA VAL A 54 -13.40 4.91 -12.56
C VAL A 54 -13.00 5.07 -14.04
N PRO A 55 -13.77 5.77 -14.89
CA PRO A 55 -13.40 5.98 -16.29
C PRO A 55 -12.09 6.77 -16.41
N VAL A 56 -11.28 6.47 -17.43
CA VAL A 56 -10.09 7.28 -17.74
C VAL A 56 -10.53 8.62 -18.32
N PRO A 57 -10.25 9.78 -17.69
CA PRO A 57 -10.83 11.07 -18.09
C PRO A 57 -10.46 11.53 -19.51
N SER A 58 -9.27 11.15 -19.97
CA SER A 58 -8.75 11.51 -21.29
C SER A 58 -9.03 10.46 -22.37
N ASP A 59 -9.82 9.42 -22.07
CA ASP A 59 -10.15 8.37 -23.04
C ASP A 59 -11.38 8.75 -23.86
N GLU A 60 -11.15 9.19 -25.10
CA GLU A 60 -12.22 9.51 -26.04
C GLU A 60 -13.07 8.30 -26.44
N THR A 61 -12.55 7.08 -26.28
CA THR A 61 -13.29 5.86 -26.64
C THR A 61 -14.32 5.46 -25.58
N GLY A 62 -14.17 5.96 -24.34
CA GLY A 62 -14.98 5.58 -23.19
C GLY A 62 -14.86 4.10 -22.79
N LYS A 63 -13.84 3.37 -23.29
CA LYS A 63 -13.66 1.92 -23.06
C LYS A 63 -12.70 1.62 -21.92
N HIS A 64 -11.88 2.58 -21.52
CA HIS A 64 -10.88 2.37 -20.49
C HIS A 64 -11.40 2.76 -19.11
N VAL A 65 -11.27 1.83 -18.16
CA VAL A 65 -11.37 2.10 -16.73
C VAL A 65 -9.99 2.13 -16.10
N MET A 66 -9.79 2.97 -15.09
CA MET A 66 -8.57 3.05 -14.31
C MET A 66 -8.28 1.70 -13.65
N TYR A 67 -7.00 1.33 -13.61
CA TYR A 67 -6.57 0.16 -12.87
C TYR A 67 -6.88 0.35 -11.38
N VAL A 68 -7.55 -0.63 -10.78
CA VAL A 68 -8.06 -0.56 -9.40
C VAL A 68 -7.05 -0.09 -8.35
N TRP A 69 -5.76 -0.39 -8.52
CA TRP A 69 -4.74 0.07 -7.57
C TRP A 69 -4.47 1.58 -7.64
N ILE A 70 -4.65 2.21 -8.80
CA ILE A 70 -4.52 3.67 -8.94
C ILE A 70 -5.68 4.36 -8.22
N ASP A 71 -6.90 3.88 -8.45
CA ASP A 71 -8.10 4.34 -7.75
C ASP A 71 -7.99 4.10 -6.24
N ALA A 72 -7.67 2.86 -5.83
CA ALA A 72 -7.55 2.49 -4.44
C ALA A 72 -6.48 3.30 -3.70
N LEU A 73 -5.29 3.52 -4.25
CA LEU A 73 -4.26 4.34 -3.59
C LEU A 73 -4.69 5.81 -3.43
N THR A 74 -5.48 6.33 -4.37
CA THR A 74 -5.99 7.71 -4.34
C THR A 74 -6.92 7.96 -3.15
N ASN A 75 -7.45 6.92 -2.50
CA ASN A 75 -8.26 7.05 -1.27
C ASN A 75 -7.58 7.92 -0.19
N TYR A 76 -6.24 7.84 -0.06
CA TYR A 76 -5.50 8.60 0.94
C TYR A 76 -5.55 10.11 0.65
N LEU A 77 -5.47 10.48 -0.62
CA LEU A 77 -5.62 11.87 -1.05
C LEU A 77 -7.06 12.36 -0.85
N THR A 78 -8.04 11.55 -1.24
CA THR A 78 -9.47 11.87 -1.07
C THR A 78 -9.82 12.10 0.40
N ALA A 79 -9.34 11.23 1.29
CA ALA A 79 -9.56 11.37 2.73
C ALA A 79 -8.88 12.61 3.33
N ALA A 80 -7.77 13.05 2.71
CA ALA A 80 -7.09 14.28 3.10
C ALA A 80 -7.73 15.55 2.55
N GLY A 81 -8.63 15.47 1.57
CA GLY A 81 -9.34 16.63 0.99
C GLY A 81 -9.06 16.89 -0.50
N TYR A 82 -8.23 16.08 -1.17
CA TYR A 82 -7.95 16.22 -2.60
C TYR A 82 -9.22 15.99 -3.45
N PRO A 83 -9.43 16.71 -4.56
CA PRO A 83 -8.59 17.74 -5.17
C PRO A 83 -8.83 19.17 -4.66
N GLY A 84 -9.44 19.34 -3.48
CA GLY A 84 -9.63 20.65 -2.86
C GLY A 84 -8.31 21.33 -2.46
N GLU A 85 -8.38 22.62 -2.13
CA GLU A 85 -7.19 23.44 -1.81
C GLU A 85 -6.61 23.18 -0.43
N ASP A 86 -7.42 22.70 0.53
CA ASP A 86 -6.99 22.43 1.90
C ASP A 86 -6.86 20.91 2.12
N MET A 87 -5.62 20.45 2.34
CA MET A 87 -5.30 19.08 2.69
C MET A 87 -4.57 19.02 4.05
N PRO A 88 -5.25 19.32 5.17
CA PRO A 88 -4.60 19.61 6.46
C PRO A 88 -3.87 18.41 7.08
N TYR A 89 -4.17 17.20 6.61
CA TYR A 89 -3.56 15.95 7.07
C TYR A 89 -2.57 15.35 6.06
N TRP A 90 -2.28 16.05 4.96
CA TRP A 90 -1.31 15.62 3.96
C TRP A 90 0.05 16.29 4.17
N PRO A 91 1.18 15.56 4.04
CA PRO A 91 1.27 14.11 3.84
C PRO A 91 1.05 13.32 5.14
N PRO A 92 0.58 12.07 5.04
CA PRO A 92 0.43 11.21 6.21
C PRO A 92 1.79 10.89 6.83
N SER A 93 1.85 10.90 8.16
CA SER A 93 3.06 10.53 8.90
C SER A 93 3.42 9.05 8.73
N MET A 94 2.43 8.19 8.54
CA MET A 94 2.63 6.75 8.34
C MET A 94 1.47 6.11 7.57
N HIS A 95 1.80 5.18 6.68
CA HIS A 95 0.87 4.17 6.19
C HIS A 95 1.15 2.82 6.85
N VAL A 96 0.13 2.19 7.43
CA VAL A 96 0.21 0.84 8.00
C VAL A 96 -0.49 -0.13 7.07
N MET A 97 0.19 -1.22 6.69
CA MET A 97 -0.34 -2.21 5.74
C MET A 97 0.21 -3.62 5.97
N GLY A 98 -0.43 -4.61 5.36
CA GLY A 98 0.13 -5.95 5.26
C GLY A 98 1.29 -6.02 4.25
N LYS A 99 2.25 -6.92 4.50
CA LYS A 99 3.41 -7.13 3.61
C LYS A 99 3.06 -7.47 2.16
N ASP A 100 1.87 -8.02 1.90
CA ASP A 100 1.40 -8.43 0.58
C ASP A 100 1.15 -7.26 -0.38
N ILE A 101 0.89 -6.07 0.15
CA ILE A 101 0.60 -4.87 -0.64
C ILE A 101 1.71 -3.82 -0.57
N LEU A 102 2.87 -4.19 0.00
CA LEU A 102 3.99 -3.29 0.25
C LEU A 102 4.46 -2.57 -1.03
N ARG A 103 4.67 -3.30 -2.13
CA ARG A 103 5.17 -2.71 -3.39
C ARG A 103 4.24 -1.67 -3.98
N PHE A 104 2.92 -1.81 -3.80
CA PHE A 104 1.98 -0.79 -4.27
C PHE A 104 2.22 0.54 -3.55
N HIS A 105 2.57 0.49 -2.26
CA HIS A 105 2.71 1.68 -1.42
C HIS A 105 4.12 2.21 -1.33
N THR A 106 5.14 1.40 -1.63
CA THR A 106 6.53 1.83 -1.58
C THR A 106 7.15 2.03 -2.95
N VAL A 107 6.55 1.53 -4.04
CA VAL A 107 7.07 1.71 -5.41
C VAL A 107 6.08 2.53 -6.24
N TYR A 108 4.86 2.01 -6.44
CA TYR A 108 3.91 2.64 -7.36
C TYR A 108 3.40 3.96 -6.80
N TRP A 109 2.96 3.95 -5.54
CA TRP A 109 2.41 5.13 -4.90
C TRP A 109 3.37 6.33 -4.86
N PRO A 110 4.60 6.20 -4.32
CA PRO A 110 5.53 7.33 -4.32
C PRO A 110 5.92 7.76 -5.74
N ALA A 111 6.05 6.85 -6.71
CA ALA A 111 6.30 7.24 -8.10
C ALA A 111 5.14 8.06 -8.70
N LEU A 112 3.89 7.66 -8.45
CA LEU A 112 2.70 8.39 -8.89
C LEU A 112 2.60 9.77 -8.23
N LEU A 113 2.84 9.85 -6.92
CA LEU A 113 2.81 11.11 -6.17
C LEU A 113 3.90 12.07 -6.64
N MET A 114 5.14 11.60 -6.75
CA MET A 114 6.25 12.41 -7.23
C MET A 114 6.02 12.86 -8.69
N ALA A 115 5.44 12.01 -9.54
CA ALA A 115 5.07 12.39 -10.91
C ALA A 115 4.02 13.51 -10.95
N ALA A 116 3.10 13.50 -9.98
CA ALA A 116 2.06 14.52 -9.82
C ALA A 116 2.55 15.77 -9.06
N GLY A 117 3.81 15.82 -8.61
CA GLY A 117 4.33 16.90 -7.78
C GLY A 117 3.72 16.95 -6.37
N ILE A 118 3.16 15.83 -5.90
CA ILE A 118 2.53 15.70 -4.59
C ILE A 118 3.54 15.09 -3.61
N GLU A 119 3.58 15.62 -2.38
CA GLU A 119 4.47 15.12 -1.34
C GLU A 119 4.16 13.67 -0.96
N THR A 120 5.20 12.84 -0.77
CA THR A 120 5.06 11.44 -0.36
C THR A 120 4.76 11.29 1.14
N PRO A 121 4.16 10.16 1.57
CA PRO A 121 4.08 9.79 2.98
C PRO A 121 5.44 9.85 3.67
N LYS A 122 5.48 10.16 4.97
CA LYS A 122 6.75 10.19 5.72
C LYS A 122 7.29 8.78 5.99
N SER A 123 6.41 7.79 6.15
CA SER A 123 6.80 6.39 6.35
C SER A 123 5.72 5.41 5.91
N VAL A 124 6.14 4.17 5.66
CA VAL A 124 5.32 3.00 5.35
C VAL A 124 5.78 1.88 6.27
N PHE A 125 4.87 1.38 7.10
CA PHE A 125 5.09 0.26 7.98
C PHE A 125 4.32 -0.97 7.48
N ALA A 126 5.05 -2.04 7.16
CA ALA A 126 4.46 -3.31 6.76
C ALA A 126 4.49 -4.32 7.90
N HIS A 127 3.31 -4.78 8.32
CA HIS A 127 3.15 -5.85 9.29
C HIS A 127 3.01 -7.22 8.60
N GLY A 128 3.36 -8.28 9.34
CA GLY A 128 3.22 -9.66 8.91
C GLY A 128 1.77 -10.17 8.92
N TRP A 129 1.62 -11.48 8.69
CA TRP A 129 0.32 -12.15 8.77
C TRP A 129 0.08 -12.73 10.14
N TRP A 130 -1.18 -12.79 10.52
CA TRP A 130 -1.62 -13.62 11.63
C TRP A 130 -1.63 -15.09 11.21
N MET A 131 -0.91 -15.90 11.97
CA MET A 131 -0.81 -17.34 11.77
C MET A 131 -1.67 -18.05 12.82
N ARG A 132 -2.35 -19.12 12.41
CA ARG A 132 -3.04 -20.06 13.30
C ARG A 132 -2.45 -21.43 13.06
N ASP A 133 -1.93 -22.07 14.10
CA ASP A 133 -1.32 -23.40 14.04
C ASP A 133 -0.27 -23.54 12.93
N GLY A 134 0.54 -22.49 12.73
CA GLY A 134 1.58 -22.43 11.70
C GLY A 134 1.08 -22.17 10.27
N GLN A 135 -0.22 -21.92 10.07
CA GLN A 135 -0.79 -21.60 8.76
C GLN A 135 -1.36 -20.18 8.69
N LYS A 136 -1.21 -19.53 7.54
CA LYS A 136 -1.86 -18.24 7.27
C LYS A 136 -3.38 -18.42 7.36
N MET A 137 -4.05 -17.54 8.10
CA MET A 137 -5.51 -17.52 8.10
C MET A 137 -6.05 -17.13 6.72
N SER A 138 -6.97 -17.92 6.17
CA SER A 138 -7.64 -17.59 4.91
C SER A 138 -9.05 -18.17 4.86
N LYS A 139 -9.96 -17.45 4.20
CA LYS A 139 -11.37 -17.87 4.06
C LYS A 139 -11.51 -19.20 3.32
N SER A 140 -10.64 -19.47 2.35
CA SER A 140 -10.67 -20.72 1.58
C SER A 140 -10.22 -21.94 2.40
N ILE A 141 -9.29 -21.76 3.34
CA ILE A 141 -8.83 -22.83 4.26
C ILE A 141 -9.82 -23.03 5.42
N GLY A 142 -10.67 -22.04 5.71
CA GLY A 142 -11.68 -22.13 6.76
C GLY A 142 -11.10 -22.00 8.18
N ASN A 143 -9.84 -21.59 8.32
CA ASN A 143 -9.16 -21.43 9.60
C ASN A 143 -9.25 -20.01 10.18
N VAL A 144 -10.05 -19.12 9.58
CA VAL A 144 -10.23 -17.73 10.02
C VAL A 144 -10.87 -17.69 11.40
N ILE A 145 -10.27 -16.91 12.30
CA ILE A 145 -10.89 -16.55 13.58
C ILE A 145 -11.69 -15.26 13.36
N ASN A 146 -12.98 -15.30 13.71
CA ASN A 146 -13.80 -14.10 13.69
C ASN A 146 -13.41 -13.20 14.89
N PRO A 147 -13.00 -11.94 14.66
CA PRO A 147 -12.66 -11.05 15.76
C PRO A 147 -13.80 -10.84 16.75
N ARG A 148 -15.07 -10.94 16.32
CA ARG A 148 -16.21 -10.78 17.23
C ARG A 148 -16.27 -11.87 18.30
N ASP A 149 -15.97 -13.11 17.92
CA ASP A 149 -15.95 -14.24 18.86
C ASP A 149 -14.88 -14.02 19.95
N LEU A 150 -13.73 -13.42 19.59
CA LEU A 150 -12.69 -13.04 20.54
C LEU A 150 -13.16 -11.93 21.49
N LEU A 151 -13.84 -10.90 20.95
CA LEU A 151 -14.37 -9.79 21.75
C LEU A 151 -15.41 -10.26 22.76
N GLU A 152 -16.32 -11.15 22.33
CA GLU A 152 -17.37 -11.72 23.18
C GLU A 152 -16.79 -12.62 24.28
N THR A 153 -15.73 -13.37 23.96
CA THR A 153 -15.12 -14.34 24.90
C THR A 153 -14.17 -13.68 25.88
N TYR A 154 -13.31 -12.76 25.42
CA TYR A 154 -12.17 -12.26 26.20
C TYR A 154 -12.27 -10.78 26.57
N GLY A 155 -13.16 -10.02 25.92
CA GLY A 155 -13.26 -8.57 26.08
C GLY A 155 -12.37 -7.78 25.12
N ILE A 156 -12.70 -6.49 24.95
CA ILE A 156 -12.08 -5.61 23.97
C ILE A 156 -10.61 -5.32 24.28
N ASP A 157 -10.28 -5.00 25.54
CA ASP A 157 -8.94 -4.58 25.93
C ASP A 157 -7.96 -5.75 25.90
N GLN A 158 -8.40 -6.92 26.35
CA GLN A 158 -7.63 -8.17 26.30
C GLN A 158 -7.33 -8.56 24.85
N THR A 159 -8.32 -8.46 23.97
CA THR A 159 -8.16 -8.74 22.53
C THR A 159 -7.16 -7.77 21.90
N ARG A 160 -7.29 -6.46 22.17
CA ARG A 160 -6.34 -5.45 21.65
C ARG A 160 -4.93 -5.66 22.18
N TYR A 161 -4.79 -5.92 23.48
CA TYR A 161 -3.50 -6.20 24.11
C TYR A 161 -2.84 -7.43 23.48
N PHE A 162 -3.58 -8.53 23.31
CA PHE A 162 -3.08 -9.72 22.64
C PHE A 162 -2.63 -9.40 21.22
N LEU A 163 -3.45 -8.73 20.41
CA LEU A 163 -3.10 -8.41 19.03
C LEU A 163 -1.87 -7.50 18.92
N ALA A 164 -1.69 -6.56 19.85
CA ALA A 164 -0.57 -5.64 19.85
C ALA A 164 0.72 -6.21 20.45
N SER A 165 0.65 -7.20 21.34
CA SER A 165 1.80 -7.73 22.07
C SER A 165 2.30 -9.10 21.58
N SER A 166 1.45 -9.88 20.92
CA SER A 166 1.78 -11.26 20.53
C SER A 166 2.56 -11.38 19.21
N VAL A 167 2.68 -10.29 18.45
CA VAL A 167 3.41 -10.26 17.18
C VAL A 167 4.62 -9.36 17.31
N SER A 168 5.82 -9.93 17.14
CA SER A 168 7.03 -9.14 16.93
C SER A 168 6.96 -8.47 15.57
N PHE A 169 6.96 -7.14 15.59
CA PHE A 169 7.03 -6.32 14.39
C PHE A 169 8.38 -6.49 13.69
N GLY A 170 8.41 -7.24 12.59
CA GLY A 170 9.56 -7.40 11.70
C GLY A 170 10.30 -8.74 11.74
N ASP A 171 9.82 -9.71 12.52
CA ASP A 171 10.35 -11.08 12.57
C ASP A 171 9.53 -12.06 11.67
N ASP A 172 9.01 -11.58 10.53
CA ASP A 172 7.96 -12.27 9.74
C ASP A 172 8.35 -12.75 8.33
#